data_AF-A0A250X2F4-F1
#
_entry.id   AF-A0A250X2F4-F1
#
_cell.length_a   1.000
_cell.length_b   1.000
_cell.length_c   1.000
_cell.angle_alpha   90.00
_cell.angle_beta   90.00
_cell.angle_gamma   90.00
#
_symmetry.space_group_name_H-M   'P 1'
#
loop_
_entity.id
_entity.type
_entity.pdbx_description
1 polymer ?
#
loop_
_entity_poly.entity_id
_entity_poly.type
_entity_poly.pdbx_seq_one_letter_code
_entity_poly.pdbx_strand_id
1 'polypeptide(L)'
;MRLGYMMTLLVEDGRVYLTSLFESGGNLKDGAIATNRDGEEALIAGYLLEIYEMSLKHHIPDMEFALYWGDHYEVTADDPYFSTLRVHYSKPTDKTVTHTPDSLLPVVLQFNKHEKEPFVLMPHSSHHRCFDNNLEDLLPHFGDQHSNVKVKPWDERDAKAFGAWTVFCPYWTKNATWEDGKPMNCPREKLLEIARENPTLFNLHSVEEKKPFEHYYQNKYAVYTDGFAASTQLEKLMLTGAAVLKQSSPRYTYFHHLLKPWEHYVPFWENNTHDIVGAVQWLRSHDQEAQRMAMAAGSVIRRYVNRQARLCYWARLLQRIGGLMKYTPVRCKDRKVCASLEDQLVYMGKHVKLNCSRGQSLAQHVERLLMLSTKQSG
;
A
#
# COMPACT_ATOMS: atom_id res chain seq x y z
N MET A 1 3.12 6.11 -19.84
CA MET A 1 2.70 6.78 -18.60
C MET A 1 1.42 6.08 -18.16
N ARG A 2 1.48 5.10 -17.24
CA ARG A 2 0.25 4.54 -16.67
C ARG A 2 -0.29 5.58 -15.71
N LEU A 3 -1.37 6.22 -16.14
CA LEU A 3 -2.03 7.33 -15.49
C LEU A 3 -2.76 6.78 -14.25
N GLY A 4 -2.51 7.38 -13.09
CA GLY A 4 -3.12 6.98 -11.81
C GLY A 4 -4.64 7.13 -11.79
N TYR A 5 -5.30 6.63 -10.75
CA TYR A 5 -6.69 6.98 -10.50
C TYR A 5 -6.75 7.96 -9.36
N MET A 6 -7.77 8.80 -9.41
CA MET A 6 -8.10 9.64 -8.29
C MET A 6 -9.59 9.57 -8.06
N MET A 7 -9.99 9.48 -6.80
CA MET A 7 -11.39 9.48 -6.42
C MET A 7 -11.59 10.45 -5.28
N THR A 8 -12.70 11.15 -5.29
CA THR A 8 -13.10 12.00 -4.16
C THR A 8 -14.21 11.31 -3.39
N LEU A 9 -14.13 11.42 -2.07
CA LEU A 9 -15.11 10.87 -1.16
C LEU A 9 -15.62 11.97 -0.23
N LEU A 10 -16.88 11.83 0.13
CA LEU A 10 -17.58 12.66 1.10
C LEU A 10 -18.03 11.79 2.27
N VAL A 11 -17.80 12.26 3.49
CA VAL A 11 -18.48 11.79 4.69
C VAL A 11 -19.55 12.84 5.01
N GLU A 12 -20.81 12.41 5.05
CA GLU A 12 -21.97 13.24 5.40
C GLU A 12 -22.90 12.44 6.31
N ASP A 13 -23.24 13.00 7.47
CA ASP A 13 -24.18 12.40 8.43
C ASP A 13 -23.80 10.95 8.81
N GLY A 14 -22.48 10.70 8.97
CA GLY A 14 -21.92 9.39 9.30
C GLY A 14 -21.90 8.36 8.16
N ARG A 15 -22.28 8.75 6.95
CA ARG A 15 -22.25 7.90 5.75
C ARG A 15 -21.16 8.34 4.80
N VAL A 16 -20.58 7.39 4.06
CA VAL A 16 -19.54 7.66 3.09
C VAL A 16 -20.10 7.57 1.68
N TYR A 17 -19.71 8.51 0.83
CA TYR A 17 -20.14 8.64 -0.56
C TYR A 17 -18.95 8.79 -1.48
N LEU A 18 -19.02 8.17 -2.65
CA LEU A 18 -18.12 8.43 -3.77
C LEU A 18 -18.66 9.62 -4.57
N THR A 19 -17.88 10.70 -4.67
CA THR A 19 -18.30 11.95 -5.31
C THR A 19 -17.61 12.23 -6.64
N SER A 20 -16.53 11.52 -6.95
CA SER A 20 -15.95 11.50 -8.29
C SER A 20 -15.07 10.27 -8.50
N LEU A 21 -14.94 9.84 -9.76
CA LEU A 21 -13.91 8.92 -10.22
C LEU A 21 -13.23 9.54 -11.44
N PHE A 22 -11.94 9.83 -11.30
CA PHE A 22 -11.08 10.32 -12.37
C PHE A 22 -10.29 9.14 -12.94
N GLU A 23 -10.53 8.82 -14.22
CA GLU A 23 -9.73 7.83 -14.94
C GLU A 23 -8.37 8.41 -15.36
N SER A 24 -7.53 7.50 -15.85
CA SER A 24 -6.33 7.77 -16.62
C SER A 24 -6.50 8.94 -17.60
N GLY A 25 -5.91 10.11 -17.30
CA GLY A 25 -5.96 11.30 -18.17
C GLY A 25 -6.90 12.42 -17.69
N GLY A 26 -7.44 12.34 -16.47
CA GLY A 26 -8.24 13.40 -15.86
C GLY A 26 -9.73 13.42 -16.26
N ASN A 27 -10.17 12.48 -17.10
CA ASN A 27 -11.56 12.39 -17.52
C ASN A 27 -12.46 11.95 -16.35
N LEU A 28 -13.46 12.76 -16.04
CA LEU A 28 -14.50 12.46 -15.05
C LEU A 28 -15.47 11.43 -15.64
N LYS A 29 -15.68 10.30 -14.96
CA LYS A 29 -16.82 9.42 -15.26
C LYS A 29 -17.90 9.55 -14.21
N ASP A 30 -19.15 9.56 -14.68
CA ASP A 30 -20.33 9.51 -13.84
C ASP A 30 -20.44 8.08 -13.24
N GLY A 31 -19.82 7.87 -12.08
CA GLY A 31 -20.36 7.00 -11.02
C GLY A 31 -20.21 5.47 -11.11
N ALA A 32 -19.34 4.89 -11.94
CA ALA A 32 -19.02 3.46 -11.82
C ALA A 32 -17.56 3.16 -12.16
N ILE A 33 -16.87 2.41 -11.28
CA ILE A 33 -15.58 1.79 -11.59
C ILE A 33 -15.84 0.74 -12.67
N ALA A 34 -15.41 1.01 -13.90
CA ALA A 34 -15.61 0.11 -15.02
C ALA A 34 -14.87 -1.21 -14.79
N THR A 35 -15.57 -2.33 -14.94
CA THR A 35 -15.02 -3.69 -14.85
C THR A 35 -14.37 -4.06 -16.17
N ASN A 36 -13.03 -4.20 -16.21
CA ASN A 36 -12.22 -4.97 -17.21
C ASN A 36 -10.70 -4.61 -17.16
N ARG A 37 -10.14 -4.14 -16.04
CA ARG A 37 -8.76 -3.63 -15.95
C ARG A 37 -7.89 -4.43 -14.98
N ASP A 38 -7.43 -5.61 -15.42
CA ASP A 38 -6.22 -6.29 -14.91
C ASP A 38 -6.03 -6.37 -13.37
N GLY A 39 -7.11 -6.38 -12.57
CA GLY A 39 -7.06 -6.47 -11.11
C GLY A 39 -6.91 -5.14 -10.35
N GLU A 40 -6.94 -3.98 -11.03
CA GLU A 40 -6.94 -2.65 -10.40
C GLU A 40 -8.23 -2.41 -9.59
N GLU A 41 -9.37 -2.92 -10.07
CA GLU A 41 -10.65 -2.83 -9.37
C GLU A 41 -10.63 -3.56 -8.03
N ALA A 42 -9.80 -4.60 -7.89
CA ALA A 42 -9.59 -5.30 -6.63
C ALA A 42 -8.97 -4.41 -5.56
N LEU A 43 -8.06 -3.54 -5.96
CA LEU A 43 -7.37 -2.63 -5.05
C LEU A 43 -8.31 -1.57 -4.55
N ILE A 44 -9.06 -0.98 -5.48
CA ILE A 44 -10.07 0.02 -5.17
C ILE A 44 -11.13 -0.59 -4.25
N ALA A 45 -11.66 -1.78 -4.59
CA ALA A 45 -12.60 -2.51 -3.74
C ALA A 45 -12.06 -2.68 -2.31
N GLY A 46 -10.79 -3.07 -2.17
CA GLY A 46 -10.14 -3.20 -0.87
C GLY A 46 -10.11 -1.90 -0.06
N TYR A 47 -9.79 -0.75 -0.69
CA TYR A 47 -9.82 0.55 0.00
C TYR A 47 -11.25 0.93 0.42
N LEU A 48 -12.21 0.77 -0.48
CA LEU A 48 -13.61 1.08 -0.24
C LEU A 48 -14.20 0.20 0.88
N LEU A 49 -13.84 -1.08 0.93
CA LEU A 49 -14.21 -1.99 2.01
C LEU A 49 -13.66 -1.55 3.37
N GLU A 50 -12.38 -1.17 3.45
CA GLU A 50 -11.75 -0.71 4.70
C GLU A 50 -12.40 0.58 5.20
N ILE A 51 -12.67 1.52 4.30
CA ILE A 51 -13.31 2.79 4.62
C ILE A 51 -14.76 2.55 5.09
N TYR A 52 -15.51 1.71 4.39
CA TYR A 52 -16.88 1.37 4.77
C TYR A 52 -16.91 0.69 6.14
N GLU A 53 -16.11 -0.36 6.35
CA GLU A 53 -16.04 -1.05 7.63
C GLU A 53 -15.63 -0.11 8.78
N MET A 54 -14.66 0.78 8.53
CA MET A 54 -14.24 1.78 9.51
C MET A 54 -15.39 2.73 9.85
N SER A 55 -16.15 3.21 8.85
CA SER A 55 -17.29 4.11 9.08
C SER A 55 -18.44 3.49 9.88
N LEU A 56 -18.62 2.16 9.81
CA LEU A 56 -19.61 1.45 10.64
C LEU A 56 -19.22 1.43 12.13
N LYS A 57 -17.93 1.56 12.43
CA LYS A 57 -17.38 1.36 13.79
C LYS A 57 -16.99 2.66 14.48
N HIS A 58 -16.82 3.74 13.72
CA HIS A 58 -16.25 4.98 14.22
C HIS A 58 -17.04 6.17 13.70
N HIS A 59 -17.29 7.13 14.59
CA HIS A 59 -17.84 8.43 14.18
C HIS A 59 -16.76 9.25 13.45
N ILE A 60 -17.05 9.64 12.22
CA ILE A 60 -16.21 10.50 11.38
C ILE A 60 -17.01 11.79 11.14
N PRO A 61 -16.45 12.98 11.39
CA PRO A 61 -17.14 14.24 11.12
C PRO A 61 -17.37 14.43 9.62
N ASP A 62 -18.32 15.31 9.27
CA ASP A 62 -18.56 15.67 7.88
C ASP A 62 -17.27 16.24 7.25
N MET A 63 -16.82 15.61 6.17
CA MET A 63 -15.55 15.94 5.53
C MET A 63 -15.48 15.42 4.11
N GLU A 64 -14.56 15.95 3.32
CA GLU A 64 -14.20 15.38 2.03
C GLU A 64 -12.69 15.17 1.92
N PHE A 65 -12.31 14.17 1.13
CA PHE A 65 -10.92 13.81 0.88
C PHE A 65 -10.80 13.15 -0.48
N ALA A 66 -9.57 13.06 -0.99
CA ALA A 66 -9.27 12.34 -2.21
C ALA A 66 -8.34 11.16 -1.94
N LEU A 67 -8.53 10.05 -2.65
CA LEU A 67 -7.54 8.99 -2.75
C LEU A 67 -6.85 9.13 -4.10
N TYR A 68 -5.53 9.18 -4.09
CA TYR A 68 -4.73 9.03 -5.31
C TYR A 68 -4.08 7.65 -5.31
N TRP A 69 -4.33 6.93 -6.41
CA TRP A 69 -3.72 5.66 -6.70
C TRP A 69 -2.75 5.83 -7.85
N GLY A 70 -1.45 5.77 -7.53
CA GLY A 70 -0.37 5.72 -8.49
C GLY A 70 0.90 5.24 -7.81
N ASP A 71 1.77 4.57 -8.58
CA ASP A 71 3.07 4.10 -8.07
C ASP A 71 4.10 5.23 -7.93
N HIS A 72 3.85 6.35 -8.59
CA HIS A 72 4.68 7.53 -8.51
C HIS A 72 3.81 8.74 -8.78
N TYR A 73 4.24 9.86 -8.21
CA TYR A 73 3.68 11.15 -8.52
C TYR A 73 4.83 12.14 -8.67
N GLU A 74 5.15 12.47 -9.91
CA GLU A 74 6.04 13.59 -10.20
C GLU A 74 5.17 14.83 -10.37
N VAL A 75 5.24 15.76 -9.42
CA VAL A 75 4.57 17.07 -9.55
C VAL A 75 5.19 17.78 -10.75
N THR A 76 4.52 17.79 -11.89
CA THR A 76 4.83 18.72 -12.98
C THR A 76 3.85 19.90 -12.91
N ALA A 77 4.25 21.06 -13.43
CA ALA A 77 3.40 22.26 -13.43
C ALA A 77 2.07 22.05 -14.21
N ASP A 78 2.04 21.04 -15.09
CA ASP A 78 0.93 20.72 -16.00
C ASP A 78 0.19 19.42 -15.64
N ASP A 79 0.17 19.02 -14.36
CA ASP A 79 -0.49 17.77 -13.95
C ASP A 79 -2.03 17.81 -14.24
N PRO A 80 -2.57 16.87 -15.04
CA PRO A 80 -3.98 16.85 -15.43
C PRO A 80 -4.94 16.53 -14.28
N TYR A 81 -4.52 15.80 -13.25
CA TYR A 81 -5.34 15.50 -12.07
C TYR A 81 -5.48 16.71 -11.17
N PHE A 82 -4.37 17.39 -10.88
CA PHE A 82 -4.39 18.57 -10.04
C PHE A 82 -5.01 19.76 -10.74
N SER A 83 -4.81 19.93 -12.06
CA SER A 83 -5.54 20.94 -12.83
C SER A 83 -7.05 20.66 -12.83
N THR A 84 -7.48 19.42 -13.04
CA THR A 84 -8.91 19.06 -12.99
C THR A 84 -9.50 19.22 -11.59
N LEU A 85 -8.80 18.81 -10.52
CA LEU A 85 -9.22 19.08 -9.15
C LEU A 85 -9.30 20.57 -8.88
N ARG A 86 -8.29 21.35 -9.29
CA ARG A 86 -8.30 22.80 -9.13
C ARG A 86 -9.53 23.39 -9.80
N VAL A 87 -9.87 22.97 -11.02
CA VAL A 87 -11.10 23.41 -11.70
C VAL A 87 -12.36 22.99 -10.92
N HIS A 88 -12.41 21.76 -10.41
CA HIS A 88 -13.56 21.24 -9.66
C HIS A 88 -13.79 21.95 -8.30
N TYR A 89 -12.70 22.29 -7.60
CA TYR A 89 -12.72 22.87 -6.25
C TYR A 89 -12.52 24.39 -6.22
N SER A 90 -12.17 25.02 -7.34
CA SER A 90 -12.17 26.47 -7.45
C SER A 90 -13.60 26.98 -7.52
N LYS A 91 -13.94 27.94 -6.67
CA LYS A 91 -15.19 28.69 -6.85
C LYS A 91 -15.16 29.39 -8.22
N PRO A 92 -16.31 29.54 -8.91
CA PRO A 92 -16.38 30.44 -10.05
C PRO A 92 -15.90 31.82 -9.57
N THR A 93 -14.79 32.30 -10.12
CA THR A 93 -14.26 33.62 -9.77
C THR A 93 -15.28 34.67 -10.15
N ASP A 94 -15.75 35.43 -9.17
CA ASP A 94 -16.26 36.77 -9.43
C ASP A 94 -15.13 37.57 -10.10
N LYS A 95 -15.41 38.22 -11.24
CA LYS A 95 -14.39 38.81 -12.14
C LYS A 95 -13.66 40.03 -11.54
N THR A 96 -13.90 40.34 -10.27
CA THR A 96 -13.47 41.54 -9.57
C THR A 96 -12.37 41.28 -8.53
N VAL A 97 -12.01 40.02 -8.26
CA VAL A 97 -11.00 39.67 -7.25
C VAL A 97 -9.63 39.44 -7.92
N THR A 98 -8.70 40.37 -7.72
CA THR A 98 -7.31 40.33 -8.24
C THR A 98 -6.38 39.37 -7.49
N HIS A 99 -6.90 38.65 -6.51
CA HIS A 99 -6.24 37.54 -5.84
C HIS A 99 -7.11 36.30 -6.00
N THR A 100 -6.67 35.34 -6.81
CA THR A 100 -7.31 34.02 -6.92
C THR A 100 -7.55 33.48 -5.51
N PRO A 101 -8.80 33.17 -5.10
CA PRO A 101 -9.03 32.51 -3.83
C PRO A 101 -8.32 31.16 -3.90
N ASP A 102 -7.56 30.84 -2.84
CA ASP A 102 -6.88 29.57 -2.63
C ASP A 102 -7.72 28.40 -3.13
N SER A 103 -7.23 27.67 -4.14
CA SER A 103 -7.84 26.41 -4.53
C SER A 103 -7.79 25.47 -3.33
N LEU A 104 -8.94 25.25 -2.68
CA LEU A 104 -9.07 24.27 -1.60
C LEU A 104 -9.08 22.88 -2.23
N LEU A 105 -7.90 22.39 -2.59
CA LEU A 105 -7.75 20.98 -2.95
C LEU A 105 -8.09 20.14 -1.71
N PRO A 106 -8.92 19.09 -1.85
CA PRO A 106 -9.15 18.16 -0.75
C PRO A 106 -7.82 17.52 -0.36
N VAL A 107 -7.69 17.09 0.90
CA VAL A 107 -6.53 16.33 1.33
C VAL A 107 -6.42 15.06 0.49
N VAL A 108 -5.28 14.89 -0.18
CA VAL A 108 -5.03 13.73 -1.04
C VAL A 108 -4.25 12.68 -0.28
N LEU A 109 -4.82 11.48 -0.19
CA LEU A 109 -4.26 10.31 0.48
C LEU A 109 -3.56 9.40 -0.52
N GLN A 110 -2.37 8.91 -0.17
CA GLN A 110 -1.58 7.97 -0.98
C GLN A 110 -0.95 6.89 -0.09
N PHE A 111 -0.80 5.67 -0.60
CA PHE A 111 -0.30 4.54 0.21
C PHE A 111 1.22 4.57 0.46
N ASN A 112 1.95 5.25 -0.42
CA ASN A 112 3.39 5.46 -0.33
C ASN A 112 3.69 6.91 -0.68
N LYS A 113 4.83 7.46 -0.24
CA LYS A 113 5.29 8.75 -0.75
C LYS A 113 6.80 8.95 -0.64
N HIS A 114 7.28 9.98 -1.33
CA HIS A 114 8.57 10.64 -1.08
C HIS A 114 8.40 11.82 -0.10
N GLU A 115 9.47 12.27 0.56
CA GLU A 115 9.43 13.41 1.49
C GLU A 115 8.89 14.70 0.85
N LYS A 116 9.27 14.94 -0.40
CA LYS A 116 8.85 16.11 -1.20
C LYS A 116 7.41 16.03 -1.73
N GLU A 117 6.74 14.89 -1.61
CA GLU A 117 5.37 14.73 -2.11
C GLU A 117 4.35 15.18 -1.06
N PRO A 118 3.31 15.95 -1.44
CA PRO A 118 2.38 16.60 -0.51
C PRO A 118 1.30 15.65 0.06
N PHE A 119 1.35 14.36 -0.28
CA PHE A 119 0.33 13.40 0.13
C PHE A 119 0.39 13.08 1.61
N VAL A 120 -0.78 12.74 2.16
CA VAL A 120 -0.90 12.14 3.48
C VAL A 120 -0.96 10.61 3.32
N LEU A 121 -0.21 9.89 4.15
CA LEU A 121 -0.11 8.44 4.03
C LEU A 121 -1.37 7.74 4.50
N MET A 122 -1.91 6.84 3.68
CA MET A 122 -2.95 5.89 4.02
C MET A 122 -2.43 4.44 4.04
N PRO A 123 -3.08 3.51 4.76
CA PRO A 123 -2.76 2.10 4.66
C PRO A 123 -3.04 1.56 3.25
N HIS A 124 -2.09 0.86 2.62
CA HIS A 124 -2.35 0.17 1.35
C HIS A 124 -3.35 -0.96 1.55
N SER A 125 -4.38 -1.15 0.71
CA SER A 125 -5.44 -2.19 0.84
C SER A 125 -5.01 -3.68 0.73
N SER A 126 -3.75 -4.01 1.05
CA SER A 126 -3.15 -5.36 1.02
C SER A 126 -3.80 -6.34 2.00
N HIS A 127 -4.62 -5.83 2.91
CA HIS A 127 -5.34 -6.59 3.93
C HIS A 127 -6.66 -7.19 3.40
N HIS A 128 -7.42 -6.46 2.57
CA HIS A 128 -8.60 -6.99 1.86
C HIS A 128 -8.29 -7.45 0.43
N ARG A 129 -7.01 -7.51 0.05
CA ARG A 129 -6.61 -7.94 -1.28
C ARG A 129 -7.10 -9.36 -1.56
N CYS A 130 -7.76 -9.49 -2.70
CA CYS A 130 -8.22 -10.76 -3.22
C CYS A 130 -7.13 -11.44 -4.06
N PHE A 131 -5.97 -11.67 -3.45
CA PHE A 131 -4.81 -12.35 -4.00
C PHE A 131 -4.19 -13.26 -2.94
N ASP A 132 -3.43 -14.27 -3.36
CA ASP A 132 -2.75 -15.20 -2.46
C ASP A 132 -1.82 -14.49 -1.47
N ASN A 133 -1.62 -15.10 -0.30
CA ASN A 133 -0.73 -14.62 0.76
C ASN A 133 -1.06 -13.20 1.23
N ASN A 134 -2.34 -12.90 1.47
CA ASN A 134 -2.70 -11.62 2.07
C ASN A 134 -2.35 -11.56 3.56
N LEU A 135 -2.38 -10.36 4.13
CA LEU A 135 -1.87 -10.17 5.49
C LEU A 135 -2.64 -11.00 6.55
N GLU A 136 -3.96 -11.16 6.41
CA GLU A 136 -4.77 -11.94 7.36
C GLU A 136 -4.57 -13.43 7.27
N ASP A 137 -4.20 -13.93 6.10
CA ASP A 137 -3.83 -15.31 5.93
C ASP A 137 -2.44 -15.56 6.51
N LEU A 138 -1.52 -14.59 6.41
CA LEU A 138 -0.15 -14.69 6.93
C LEU A 138 -0.05 -14.53 8.46
N LEU A 139 -0.90 -13.69 9.06
CA LEU A 139 -0.83 -13.37 10.50
C LEU A 139 -0.93 -14.60 11.42
N PRO A 140 -1.84 -15.57 11.20
CA PRO A 140 -1.90 -16.81 11.98
C PRO A 140 -0.64 -17.68 11.85
N HIS A 141 0.06 -17.64 10.72
CA HIS A 141 1.24 -18.48 10.49
C HIS A 141 2.49 -18.00 11.26
N PHE A 142 2.51 -16.74 11.70
CA PHE A 142 3.66 -16.21 12.43
C PHE A 142 3.70 -16.68 13.88
N GLY A 143 4.68 -17.53 14.20
CA GLY A 143 4.92 -18.03 15.54
C GLY A 143 3.98 -19.16 15.99
N ASP A 144 3.12 -19.67 15.11
CA ASP A 144 2.24 -20.81 15.37
C ASP A 144 2.76 -22.07 14.65
N GLN A 145 2.82 -23.19 15.38
CA GLN A 145 3.22 -24.50 14.84
C GLN A 145 2.05 -25.30 14.25
N HIS A 146 0.80 -24.83 14.36
CA HIS A 146 -0.41 -25.53 13.88
C HIS A 146 -0.90 -25.07 12.50
N SER A 147 -0.03 -24.36 11.79
CA SER A 147 -0.26 -23.85 10.45
C SER A 147 -0.16 -24.95 9.39
N ASN A 148 -1.13 -25.04 8.45
CA ASN A 148 -1.05 -25.94 7.28
C ASN A 148 0.14 -25.61 6.34
N VAL A 149 0.77 -24.45 6.52
CA VAL A 149 2.01 -24.07 5.83
C VAL A 149 3.19 -24.68 6.59
N LYS A 150 4.00 -25.50 5.89
CA LYS A 150 5.24 -26.08 6.43
C LYS A 150 6.30 -24.99 6.64
N VAL A 151 6.21 -24.27 7.75
CA VAL A 151 7.23 -23.32 8.19
C VAL A 151 8.36 -24.10 8.86
N LYS A 152 9.58 -24.03 8.32
CA LYS A 152 10.73 -24.67 8.95
C LYS A 152 11.12 -23.94 10.24
N PRO A 153 11.47 -24.67 11.32
CA PRO A 153 12.19 -24.10 12.46
C PRO A 153 13.42 -23.33 12.00
N TRP A 154 13.81 -22.28 12.73
CA TRP A 154 14.91 -21.39 12.32
C TRP A 154 16.20 -22.16 11.98
N ASP A 155 16.58 -23.13 12.79
CA ASP A 155 17.81 -23.91 12.63
C ASP A 155 17.81 -24.84 11.41
N GLU A 156 16.63 -25.14 10.85
CA GLU A 156 16.46 -25.97 9.65
C GLU A 156 16.37 -25.15 8.35
N ARG A 157 16.31 -23.82 8.46
CA ARG A 157 16.23 -22.92 7.32
C ARG A 157 17.60 -22.75 6.66
N ASP A 158 17.59 -22.63 5.34
CA ASP A 158 18.78 -22.37 4.55
C ASP A 158 19.34 -20.98 4.88
N ALA A 159 20.63 -20.90 5.21
CA ALA A 159 21.33 -19.64 5.51
C ALA A 159 21.65 -18.83 4.23
N LYS A 160 20.65 -18.67 3.37
CA LYS A 160 20.68 -17.88 2.13
C LYS A 160 19.61 -16.80 2.16
N ALA A 161 19.85 -15.74 1.39
CA ALA A 161 18.89 -14.70 1.15
C ALA A 161 18.03 -15.03 -0.07
N PHE A 162 16.72 -15.13 0.14
CA PHE A 162 15.74 -15.41 -0.90
C PHE A 162 14.97 -14.16 -1.30
N GLY A 163 14.61 -14.08 -2.57
CA GLY A 163 13.83 -12.98 -3.14
C GLY A 163 13.30 -13.34 -4.51
N ALA A 164 12.09 -12.89 -4.84
CA ALA A 164 11.50 -13.07 -6.16
C ALA A 164 10.66 -11.84 -6.55
N TRP A 165 10.92 -11.27 -7.72
CA TRP A 165 10.24 -10.08 -8.22
C TRP A 165 10.19 -10.00 -9.75
N THR A 166 9.29 -9.18 -10.28
CA THR A 166 9.32 -8.79 -11.69
C THR A 166 10.49 -7.86 -11.95
N VAL A 167 11.20 -8.10 -13.05
CA VAL A 167 12.40 -7.36 -13.45
C VAL A 167 11.99 -6.06 -14.12
N PHE A 168 11.89 -5.00 -13.32
CA PHE A 168 11.73 -3.60 -13.75
C PHE A 168 12.33 -2.67 -12.69
N CYS A 169 12.57 -1.40 -13.03
CA CYS A 169 13.22 -0.48 -12.10
C CYS A 169 12.22 0.38 -11.31
N PRO A 170 12.48 0.65 -10.02
CA PRO A 170 11.75 1.68 -9.28
C PRO A 170 11.86 3.04 -9.97
N TYR A 171 10.77 3.82 -10.00
CA TYR A 171 10.78 5.09 -10.75
C TYR A 171 11.84 6.07 -10.24
N TRP A 172 12.09 6.06 -8.93
CA TRP A 172 13.05 6.95 -8.30
C TRP A 172 14.49 6.70 -8.73
N THR A 173 14.82 5.54 -9.34
CA THR A 173 16.19 5.25 -9.77
C THR A 173 16.56 5.93 -11.10
N LYS A 174 15.59 6.41 -11.88
CA LYS A 174 15.83 6.96 -13.23
C LYS A 174 16.84 8.12 -13.25
N ASN A 175 16.79 8.98 -12.24
CA ASN A 175 17.66 10.14 -12.09
C ASN A 175 18.48 10.09 -10.79
N ALA A 176 18.52 8.93 -10.12
CA ALA A 176 19.28 8.78 -8.89
C ALA A 176 20.77 8.62 -9.21
N THR A 177 21.60 9.25 -8.39
CA THR A 177 23.06 9.10 -8.41
C THR A 177 23.54 8.65 -7.04
N TRP A 178 24.63 7.90 -7.02
CA TRP A 178 25.40 7.64 -5.81
C TRP A 178 26.10 8.91 -5.35
N GLU A 179 26.65 8.92 -4.12
CA GLU A 179 27.41 10.07 -3.59
C GLU A 179 28.62 10.45 -4.47
N ASP A 180 29.18 9.49 -5.19
CA ASP A 180 30.28 9.70 -6.14
C ASP A 180 29.83 10.26 -7.50
N GLY A 181 28.55 10.57 -7.66
CA GLY A 181 27.93 11.13 -8.87
C GLY A 181 27.60 10.10 -9.95
N LYS A 182 27.93 8.82 -9.77
CA LYS A 182 27.58 7.80 -10.77
C LYS A 182 26.07 7.52 -10.77
N PRO A 183 25.44 7.31 -11.94
CA PRO A 183 24.05 6.88 -12.01
C PRO A 183 23.83 5.57 -11.25
N MET A 184 22.71 5.50 -10.53
CA MET A 184 22.34 4.31 -9.79
C MET A 184 21.85 3.20 -10.74
N ASN A 185 22.32 1.97 -10.52
CA ASN A 185 21.82 0.80 -11.26
C ASN A 185 20.36 0.52 -10.91
N CYS A 186 19.66 -0.17 -11.81
CA CYS A 186 18.38 -0.78 -11.52
C CYS A 186 18.54 -1.87 -10.44
N PRO A 187 17.98 -1.71 -9.22
CA PRO A 187 18.21 -2.64 -8.13
C PRO A 187 17.74 -4.07 -8.45
N ARG A 188 16.56 -4.20 -9.06
CA ARG A 188 15.94 -5.50 -9.38
C ARG A 188 16.71 -6.33 -10.40
N GLU A 189 17.42 -5.67 -11.32
CA GLU A 189 18.29 -6.34 -12.29
C GLU A 189 19.64 -6.68 -11.65
N LYS A 190 20.27 -5.68 -11.02
CA LYS A 190 21.62 -5.81 -10.47
C LYS A 190 21.69 -6.82 -9.31
N LEU A 191 20.63 -6.93 -8.49
CA LEU A 191 20.54 -7.96 -7.46
C LEU A 191 20.60 -9.38 -8.04
N LEU A 192 20.00 -9.62 -9.21
CA LEU A 192 20.07 -10.93 -9.88
C LEU A 192 21.48 -11.22 -10.40
N GLU A 193 22.21 -10.21 -10.88
CA GLU A 193 23.63 -10.36 -11.25
C GLU A 193 24.48 -10.74 -10.04
N ILE A 194 24.35 -9.99 -8.93
CA ILE A 194 25.07 -10.24 -7.68
C ILE A 194 24.79 -11.65 -7.16
N ALA A 195 23.54 -12.13 -7.27
CA ALA A 195 23.17 -13.48 -6.88
C ALA A 195 23.87 -14.57 -7.71
N ARG A 196 24.04 -14.37 -9.03
CA ARG A 196 24.77 -15.31 -9.90
C ARG A 196 26.26 -15.38 -9.54
N GLU A 197 26.85 -14.26 -9.15
CA GLU A 197 28.24 -14.18 -8.69
C GLU A 197 28.43 -14.78 -7.29
N ASN A 198 27.37 -14.86 -6.48
CA ASN A 198 27.40 -15.28 -5.08
C ASN A 198 26.37 -16.38 -4.75
N PRO A 199 26.37 -17.54 -5.45
CA PRO A 199 25.30 -18.55 -5.36
C PRO A 199 25.23 -19.26 -3.99
N THR A 200 26.27 -19.15 -3.17
CA THR A 200 26.29 -19.68 -1.80
C THR A 200 25.55 -18.77 -0.81
N LEU A 201 25.35 -17.49 -1.14
CA LEU A 201 24.71 -16.50 -0.28
C LEU A 201 23.26 -16.21 -0.70
N PHE A 202 22.95 -16.34 -1.99
CA PHE A 202 21.71 -15.84 -2.56
C PHE A 202 20.92 -16.92 -3.31
N ASN A 203 19.60 -16.76 -3.28
CA ASN A 203 18.63 -17.51 -4.06
C ASN A 203 17.58 -16.51 -4.59
N LEU A 204 18.00 -15.62 -5.49
CA LEU A 204 17.18 -14.53 -6.03
C LEU A 204 16.68 -14.88 -7.43
N HIS A 205 15.41 -14.60 -7.70
CA HIS A 205 14.72 -15.05 -8.92
C HIS A 205 13.91 -13.95 -9.59
N SER A 206 13.73 -14.08 -10.90
CA SER A 206 12.61 -13.42 -11.58
C SER A 206 11.30 -14.15 -11.23
N VAL A 207 10.19 -13.42 -11.12
CA VAL A 207 8.85 -14.05 -10.94
C VAL A 207 8.46 -14.97 -12.10
N GLU A 208 9.08 -14.80 -13.27
CA GLU A 208 8.88 -15.69 -14.43
C GLU A 208 9.30 -17.13 -14.14
N GLU A 209 10.21 -17.34 -13.17
CA GLU A 209 10.62 -18.66 -12.68
C GLU A 209 9.58 -19.31 -11.76
N LYS A 210 8.45 -18.63 -11.50
CA LYS A 210 7.29 -19.13 -10.75
C LYS A 210 7.64 -19.71 -9.38
N LYS A 211 8.59 -19.09 -8.67
CA LYS A 211 8.90 -19.47 -7.29
C LYS A 211 7.76 -19.06 -6.36
N PRO A 212 7.11 -20.02 -5.66
CA PRO A 212 6.00 -19.70 -4.79
C PRO A 212 6.47 -18.99 -3.51
N PHE A 213 5.57 -18.27 -2.84
CA PHE A 213 5.88 -17.44 -1.67
C PHE A 213 6.45 -18.27 -0.51
N GLU A 214 6.10 -19.55 -0.44
CA GLU A 214 6.49 -20.47 0.61
C GLU A 214 8.00 -20.70 0.71
N HIS A 215 8.76 -20.37 -0.33
CA HIS A 215 10.23 -20.40 -0.27
C HIS A 215 10.81 -19.40 0.74
N TYR A 216 10.10 -18.31 1.08
CA TYR A 216 10.54 -17.43 2.17
C TYR A 216 10.56 -18.15 3.52
N TYR A 217 9.71 -19.16 3.74
CA TYR A 217 9.73 -19.96 4.98
C TYR A 217 10.88 -20.97 5.04
N GLN A 218 11.55 -21.23 3.92
CA GLN A 218 12.67 -22.17 3.82
C GLN A 218 14.02 -21.48 4.03
N ASN A 219 14.08 -20.15 3.93
CA ASN A 219 15.30 -19.37 3.99
C ASN A 219 15.34 -18.52 5.26
N LYS A 220 16.54 -18.31 5.82
CA LYS A 220 16.73 -17.47 6.99
C LYS A 220 16.59 -15.98 6.67
N TYR A 221 16.84 -15.56 5.42
CA TYR A 221 16.84 -14.15 5.04
C TYR A 221 15.92 -13.86 3.85
N ALA A 222 15.21 -12.74 3.90
CA ALA A 222 14.29 -12.29 2.87
C ALA A 222 14.73 -10.94 2.29
N VAL A 223 14.93 -10.85 0.98
CA VAL A 223 15.31 -9.60 0.30
C VAL A 223 14.06 -8.83 -0.10
N TYR A 224 13.95 -7.61 0.42
CA TYR A 224 12.97 -6.62 0.02
C TYR A 224 13.59 -5.60 -0.93
N THR A 225 12.91 -5.38 -2.06
CA THR A 225 13.21 -4.32 -3.03
C THR A 225 11.92 -3.58 -3.39
N ASP A 226 12.03 -2.28 -3.63
CA ASP A 226 10.91 -1.49 -4.12
C ASP A 226 10.42 -2.01 -5.48
N GLY A 227 9.12 -1.81 -5.76
CA GLY A 227 8.57 -1.92 -7.10
C GLY A 227 8.70 -0.59 -7.81
N PHE A 228 7.67 -0.20 -8.56
CA PHE A 228 7.61 1.14 -9.12
C PHE A 228 7.66 2.20 -8.00
N ALA A 229 7.13 1.85 -6.83
CA ALA A 229 7.11 2.58 -5.56
C ALA A 229 7.56 1.67 -4.41
N ALA A 230 7.40 2.15 -3.16
CA ALA A 230 7.44 1.26 -2.00
C ALA A 230 6.48 0.07 -2.18
N SER A 231 6.99 -1.14 -1.99
CA SER A 231 6.26 -2.39 -2.25
C SER A 231 5.50 -2.86 -1.01
N THR A 232 4.28 -3.33 -1.23
CA THR A 232 3.41 -3.95 -0.19
C THR A 232 3.89 -5.34 0.23
N GLN A 233 5.05 -5.76 -0.26
CA GLN A 233 5.66 -7.03 0.10
C GLN A 233 6.34 -6.95 1.46
N LEU A 234 6.77 -5.75 1.91
CA LEU A 234 7.53 -5.60 3.15
C LEU A 234 6.81 -6.17 4.36
N GLU A 235 5.54 -5.80 4.57
CA GLU A 235 4.75 -6.31 5.70
C GLU A 235 4.56 -7.83 5.66
N LYS A 236 4.50 -8.42 4.46
CA LYS A 236 4.38 -9.87 4.27
C LYS A 236 5.67 -10.59 4.61
N LEU A 237 6.81 -10.07 4.14
CA LEU A 237 8.13 -10.67 4.41
C LEU A 237 8.44 -10.69 5.90
N MET A 238 8.07 -9.62 6.62
CA MET A 238 8.25 -9.54 8.07
C MET A 238 7.42 -10.57 8.85
N LEU A 239 6.37 -11.15 8.25
CA LEU A 239 5.59 -12.25 8.85
C LEU A 239 6.11 -13.65 8.48
N THR A 240 7.16 -13.77 7.68
CA THR A 240 7.73 -15.09 7.31
C THR A 240 8.64 -15.69 8.38
N GLY A 241 9.04 -14.88 9.36
CA GLY A 241 10.07 -15.24 10.34
C GLY A 241 11.50 -15.28 9.76
N ALA A 242 11.71 -14.80 8.54
CA ALA A 242 13.04 -14.54 7.99
C ALA A 242 13.54 -13.15 8.40
N ALA A 243 14.85 -12.99 8.60
CA ALA A 243 15.45 -11.67 8.77
C ALA A 243 15.39 -10.90 7.44
N VAL A 244 14.81 -9.70 7.47
CA VAL A 244 14.59 -8.91 6.26
C VAL A 244 15.83 -8.08 5.94
N LEU A 245 16.31 -8.21 4.71
CA LEU A 245 17.25 -7.28 4.07
C LEU A 245 16.41 -6.26 3.32
N LYS A 246 16.42 -4.99 3.74
CA LYS A 246 15.57 -3.94 3.17
C LYS A 246 16.41 -3.00 2.32
N GLN A 247 16.11 -2.91 1.04
CA GLN A 247 16.70 -1.91 0.16
C GLN A 247 16.45 -0.50 0.71
N SER A 248 17.50 0.31 0.74
CA SER A 248 17.42 1.74 0.97
C SER A 248 16.61 2.38 -0.17
N SER A 249 15.66 3.21 0.22
CA SER A 249 14.71 3.83 -0.70
C SER A 249 14.26 5.16 -0.13
N PRO A 250 14.11 6.18 -0.97
CA PRO A 250 13.56 7.45 -0.55
C PRO A 250 12.01 7.40 -0.48
N ARG A 251 11.39 6.27 -0.83
CA ARG A 251 9.94 6.03 -0.71
C ARG A 251 9.62 5.30 0.58
N TYR A 252 8.53 5.70 1.22
CA TYR A 252 8.06 5.07 2.45
C TYR A 252 6.53 4.97 2.53
N THR A 253 6.05 4.08 3.39
CA THR A 253 4.62 3.86 3.65
C THR A 253 4.27 4.19 5.10
N TYR A 254 2.96 4.18 5.41
CA TYR A 254 2.42 4.62 6.70
C TYR A 254 3.03 3.96 7.94
N PHE A 255 3.54 2.73 7.85
CA PHE A 255 4.10 2.00 9.01
C PHE A 255 5.64 1.99 9.05
N HIS A 256 6.33 2.48 8.01
CA HIS A 256 7.80 2.42 7.96
C HIS A 256 8.47 3.16 9.13
N HIS A 257 7.83 4.19 9.68
CA HIS A 257 8.33 4.93 10.84
C HIS A 257 8.43 4.09 12.12
N LEU A 258 7.75 2.94 12.18
CA LEU A 258 7.84 1.99 13.29
C LEU A 258 9.04 1.04 13.16
N LEU A 259 9.65 0.99 11.98
CA LEU A 259 10.76 0.12 11.68
C LEU A 259 12.07 0.88 11.89
N LYS A 260 13.07 0.18 12.39
CA LYS A 260 14.41 0.71 12.64
C LYS A 260 15.45 -0.20 12.00
N PRO A 261 16.43 0.35 11.26
CA PRO A 261 17.59 -0.39 10.80
C PRO A 261 18.28 -1.11 11.97
N TRP A 262 18.78 -2.31 11.73
CA TRP A 262 19.48 -3.17 12.68
C TRP A 262 18.68 -3.63 13.92
N GLU A 263 17.42 -3.21 14.07
CA GLU A 263 16.46 -3.74 15.06
C GLU A 263 15.40 -4.62 14.39
N HIS A 264 14.91 -4.20 13.22
CA HIS A 264 13.82 -4.87 12.49
C HIS A 264 14.23 -5.37 11.10
N TYR A 265 15.31 -4.84 10.52
CA TYR A 265 15.81 -5.24 9.21
C TYR A 265 17.28 -4.82 9.07
N VAL A 266 18.00 -5.44 8.13
CA VAL A 266 19.34 -4.99 7.73
C VAL A 266 19.23 -4.12 6.47
N PRO A 267 19.66 -2.85 6.50
CA PRO A 267 19.67 -2.00 5.31
C PRO A 267 20.73 -2.49 4.30
N PHE A 268 20.45 -2.29 3.02
CA PHE A 268 21.42 -2.43 1.94
C PHE A 268 21.09 -1.41 0.84
N TRP A 269 21.92 -1.30 -0.20
CA TRP A 269 21.79 -0.32 -1.28
C TRP A 269 21.98 1.13 -0.79
N GLU A 270 22.85 1.33 0.21
CA GLU A 270 23.07 2.64 0.83
C GLU A 270 24.10 3.45 0.07
N ASN A 271 25.27 2.86 -0.17
CA ASN A 271 26.42 3.56 -0.77
C ASN A 271 26.90 2.92 -2.08
N ASN A 272 26.60 1.64 -2.28
CA ASN A 272 26.99 0.91 -3.48
C ASN A 272 26.08 -0.32 -3.69
N THR A 273 26.24 -0.98 -4.83
CA THR A 273 25.41 -2.12 -5.21
C THR A 273 25.74 -3.43 -4.49
N HIS A 274 26.94 -3.60 -3.94
CA HIS A 274 27.45 -4.87 -3.41
C HIS A 274 27.39 -4.97 -1.88
N ASP A 275 26.92 -3.92 -1.18
CA ASP A 275 26.80 -3.92 0.29
C ASP A 275 25.89 -5.04 0.83
N ILE A 276 24.91 -5.50 0.03
CA ILE A 276 24.06 -6.65 0.35
C ILE A 276 24.87 -7.94 0.58
N VAL A 277 26.03 -8.12 -0.06
CA VAL A 277 26.90 -9.29 0.17
C VAL A 277 27.40 -9.29 1.61
N GLY A 278 27.90 -8.13 2.07
CA GLY A 278 28.33 -7.93 3.45
C GLY A 278 27.17 -8.08 4.44
N ALA A 279 25.99 -7.56 4.09
CA ALA A 279 24.79 -7.68 4.91
C ALA A 279 24.38 -9.16 5.15
N VAL A 280 24.41 -10.00 4.10
CA VAL A 280 24.13 -11.45 4.25
C VAL A 280 25.22 -12.16 5.05
N GLN A 281 26.49 -11.81 4.84
CA GLN A 281 27.60 -12.37 5.63
C GLN A 281 27.49 -12.02 7.12
N TRP A 282 27.06 -10.79 7.44
CA TRP A 282 26.79 -10.37 8.80
C TRP A 282 25.67 -11.20 9.42
N LEU A 283 24.54 -11.38 8.72
CA LEU A 283 23.42 -12.21 9.18
C LEU A 283 23.82 -13.67 9.42
N ARG A 284 24.74 -14.22 8.61
CA ARG A 284 25.27 -15.59 8.81
C ARG A 284 26.18 -15.72 10.03
N SER A 285 26.98 -14.69 10.32
CA SER A 285 27.88 -14.69 11.47
C SER A 285 27.19 -14.34 12.79
N HIS A 286 26.01 -13.72 12.73
CA HIS A 286 25.22 -13.29 13.88
C HIS A 286 23.84 -13.95 13.90
N ASP A 287 23.81 -15.28 13.80
CA ASP A 287 22.58 -16.05 13.56
C ASP A 287 21.47 -15.82 14.61
N GLN A 288 21.85 -15.74 15.89
CA GLN A 288 20.91 -15.45 16.99
C GLN A 288 20.36 -14.02 16.91
N GLU A 289 21.15 -13.05 16.44
CA GLU A 289 20.70 -11.67 16.23
C GLU A 289 19.77 -11.58 15.02
N ALA A 290 20.08 -12.29 13.95
CA ALA A 290 19.21 -12.42 12.79
C ALA A 290 17.84 -13.00 13.18
N GLN A 291 17.81 -14.06 14.00
CA GLN A 291 16.55 -14.63 14.50
C GLN A 291 15.77 -13.64 15.35
N ARG A 292 16.43 -12.95 16.30
CA ARG A 292 15.79 -11.93 17.14
C ARG A 292 15.22 -10.78 16.31
N MET A 293 15.95 -10.33 15.30
CA MET A 293 15.53 -9.29 14.36
C MET A 293 14.28 -9.71 13.58
N ALA A 294 14.25 -10.93 13.06
CA ALA A 294 13.09 -11.48 12.36
C ALA A 294 11.84 -11.51 13.26
N MET A 295 12.00 -11.91 14.53
CA MET A 295 10.93 -11.93 15.51
C MET A 295 10.44 -10.52 15.89
N ALA A 296 11.35 -9.56 16.03
CA ALA A 296 11.03 -8.16 16.29
C ALA A 296 10.21 -7.56 15.13
N ALA A 297 10.65 -7.78 13.90
CA ALA A 297 9.97 -7.30 12.69
C ALA A 297 8.52 -7.82 12.61
N GLY A 298 8.33 -9.13 12.74
CA GLY A 298 6.98 -9.71 12.70
C GLY A 298 6.10 -9.27 13.86
N SER A 299 6.67 -8.97 15.03
CA SER A 299 5.94 -8.42 16.17
C SER A 299 5.39 -7.02 15.89
N VAL A 300 6.14 -6.16 15.18
CA VAL A 300 5.65 -4.84 14.73
C VAL A 300 4.44 -5.01 13.80
N ILE A 301 4.54 -5.89 12.80
CA ILE A 301 3.43 -6.12 11.86
C ILE A 301 2.20 -6.67 12.56
N ARG A 302 2.37 -7.69 13.43
CA ARG A 302 1.28 -8.27 14.21
C ARG A 302 0.58 -7.26 15.10
N ARG A 303 1.31 -6.31 15.68
CA ARG A 303 0.75 -5.34 16.61
C ARG A 303 0.13 -4.12 15.92
N TYR A 304 0.77 -3.61 14.87
CA TYR A 304 0.46 -2.27 14.32
C TYR A 304 -0.05 -2.27 12.88
N VAL A 305 -0.04 -3.41 12.19
CA VAL A 305 -0.40 -3.51 10.76
C VAL A 305 -1.54 -4.51 10.52
N ASN A 306 -2.03 -5.19 11.57
CA ASN A 306 -3.22 -6.05 11.49
C ASN A 306 -4.51 -5.27 11.15
N ARG A 307 -5.59 -5.98 10.79
CA ARG A 307 -6.92 -5.40 10.49
C ARG A 307 -7.36 -4.28 11.43
N GLN A 308 -7.36 -4.56 12.73
CA GLN A 308 -7.91 -3.64 13.73
C GLN A 308 -7.05 -2.38 13.83
N ALA A 309 -5.73 -2.52 13.81
CA ALA A 309 -4.81 -1.39 13.81
C ALA A 309 -4.98 -0.51 12.56
N ARG A 310 -5.20 -1.12 11.39
CA ARG A 310 -5.45 -0.41 10.13
C ARG A 310 -6.77 0.37 10.13
N LEU A 311 -7.87 -0.24 10.58
CA LEU A 311 -9.15 0.44 10.72
C LEU A 311 -9.05 1.61 11.72
N CYS A 312 -8.30 1.43 12.81
CA CYS A 312 -8.00 2.50 13.77
C CYS A 312 -7.19 3.63 13.12
N TYR A 313 -6.16 3.31 12.32
CA TYR A 313 -5.39 4.31 11.59
C TYR A 313 -6.30 5.12 10.65
N TRP A 314 -7.16 4.45 9.87
CA TRP A 314 -8.15 5.11 9.01
C TRP A 314 -9.07 6.06 9.80
N ALA A 315 -9.65 5.59 10.89
CA ALA A 315 -10.53 6.40 11.73
C ALA A 315 -9.81 7.63 12.27
N ARG A 316 -8.61 7.46 12.85
CA ARG A 316 -7.81 8.56 13.39
C ARG A 316 -7.38 9.55 12.32
N LEU A 317 -6.98 9.06 11.15
CA LEU A 317 -6.60 9.88 10.01
C LEU A 317 -7.76 10.78 9.57
N LEU A 318 -8.93 10.19 9.30
CA LEU A 318 -10.08 10.95 8.81
C LEU A 318 -10.64 11.89 9.88
N GLN A 319 -10.75 11.47 11.14
CA GLN A 319 -11.11 12.36 12.25
C GLN A 319 -10.18 13.58 12.34
N ARG A 320 -8.87 13.36 12.18
CA ARG A 320 -7.90 14.46 12.23
C ARG A 320 -8.04 15.40 11.04
N ILE A 321 -8.22 14.87 9.83
CA ILE A 321 -8.44 15.70 8.64
C ILE A 321 -9.73 16.50 8.78
N GLY A 322 -10.85 15.86 9.11
CA GLY A 322 -12.13 16.52 9.27
C GLY A 322 -12.10 17.61 10.35
N GLY A 323 -11.41 17.38 11.48
CA GLY A 323 -11.22 18.39 12.52
C GLY A 323 -10.29 19.56 12.15
N LEU A 324 -9.51 19.44 11.07
CA LEU A 324 -8.65 20.52 10.55
C LEU A 324 -9.27 21.27 9.36
N MET A 325 -10.33 20.72 8.77
CA MET A 325 -10.99 21.29 7.61
C MET A 325 -11.68 22.61 7.98
N LYS A 326 -11.44 23.66 7.18
CA LYS A 326 -11.91 25.04 7.46
C LYS A 326 -13.16 25.44 6.68
N TYR A 327 -13.76 24.51 5.95
CA TYR A 327 -14.93 24.75 5.12
C TYR A 327 -15.91 23.59 5.28
N THR A 328 -17.18 23.85 4.99
CA THR A 328 -18.20 22.80 4.96
C THR A 328 -18.24 22.19 3.56
N PRO A 329 -18.11 20.85 3.40
CA PRO A 329 -18.20 20.20 2.10
C PRO A 329 -19.57 20.46 1.45
N VAL A 330 -19.60 20.48 0.11
CA VAL A 330 -20.87 20.51 -0.62
C VAL A 330 -21.65 19.23 -0.31
N ARG A 331 -22.93 19.38 0.04
CA ARG A 331 -23.77 18.24 0.40
C ARG A 331 -23.96 17.29 -0.77
N CYS A 332 -24.14 16.01 -0.46
CA CYS A 332 -24.36 14.95 -1.45
C CYS A 332 -25.46 15.29 -2.46
N LYS A 333 -26.61 15.80 -1.98
CA LYS A 333 -27.76 16.19 -2.82
C LYS A 333 -27.47 17.29 -3.85
N ASP A 334 -26.44 18.10 -3.59
CA ASP A 334 -26.07 19.26 -4.41
C ASP A 334 -24.88 18.94 -5.34
N ARG A 335 -24.42 17.67 -5.34
CA ARG A 335 -23.35 17.19 -6.23
C ARG A 335 -23.93 16.52 -7.47
N LYS A 336 -23.22 16.67 -8.60
CA LYS A 336 -23.54 15.96 -9.84
C LYS A 336 -23.42 14.43 -9.69
N VAL A 337 -22.43 13.98 -8.94
CA VAL A 337 -22.17 12.56 -8.65
C VAL A 337 -22.11 12.41 -7.14
N CYS A 338 -22.95 11.52 -6.61
CA CYS A 338 -22.91 11.12 -5.21
C CYS A 338 -23.50 9.70 -5.08
N ALA A 339 -22.63 8.69 -5.09
CA ALA A 339 -23.03 7.30 -4.90
C ALA A 339 -22.72 6.88 -3.46
N SER A 340 -23.66 6.25 -2.76
CA SER A 340 -23.36 5.71 -1.43
C SER A 340 -22.27 4.63 -1.56
N LEU A 341 -21.36 4.59 -0.60
CA LEU A 341 -20.28 3.59 -0.60
C LEU A 341 -20.83 2.16 -0.50
N GLU A 342 -21.94 1.98 0.20
CA GLU A 342 -22.69 0.73 0.28
C GLU A 342 -23.18 0.26 -1.09
N ASP A 343 -23.89 1.11 -1.85
CA ASP A 343 -24.38 0.75 -3.18
C ASP A 343 -23.23 0.45 -4.14
N GLN A 344 -22.14 1.23 -4.05
CA GLN A 344 -20.94 1.01 -4.84
C GLN A 344 -20.31 -0.35 -4.55
N LEU A 345 -20.21 -0.73 -3.27
CA LEU A 345 -19.68 -2.03 -2.86
C LEU A 345 -20.59 -3.19 -3.31
N VAL A 346 -21.92 -3.04 -3.21
CA VAL A 346 -22.88 -4.03 -3.73
C VAL A 346 -22.73 -4.21 -5.23
N TYR A 347 -22.61 -3.11 -5.98
CA TYR A 347 -22.36 -3.14 -7.42
C TYR A 347 -21.04 -3.86 -7.73
N MET A 348 -19.95 -3.48 -7.05
CA MET A 348 -18.65 -4.12 -7.25
C MET A 348 -18.68 -5.61 -6.91
N GLY A 349 -19.37 -6.03 -5.84
CA GLY A 349 -19.52 -7.45 -5.49
C GLY A 349 -20.17 -8.28 -6.60
N LYS A 350 -21.15 -7.71 -7.32
CA LYS A 350 -21.85 -8.39 -8.43
C LYS A 350 -21.02 -8.46 -9.72
N HIS A 351 -20.23 -7.44 -9.99
CA HIS A 351 -19.59 -7.24 -11.29
C HIS A 351 -18.08 -7.50 -11.31
N VAL A 352 -17.40 -7.36 -10.16
CA VAL A 352 -15.96 -7.59 -10.04
C VAL A 352 -15.72 -9.03 -9.59
N LYS A 353 -15.31 -9.88 -10.54
CA LYS A 353 -15.00 -11.30 -10.29
C LYS A 353 -13.65 -11.44 -9.58
N LEU A 354 -13.68 -11.43 -8.25
CA LEU A 354 -12.50 -11.61 -7.41
C LEU A 354 -12.73 -12.68 -6.36
N ASN A 355 -11.78 -13.61 -6.28
CA ASN A 355 -11.69 -14.59 -5.20
C ASN A 355 -10.74 -14.02 -4.14
N CYS A 356 -11.30 -13.68 -2.99
CA CYS A 356 -10.57 -13.16 -1.86
C CYS A 356 -10.05 -14.26 -0.94
N SER A 357 -9.19 -13.89 0.00
CA SER A 357 -8.64 -14.81 0.99
C SER A 357 -9.70 -15.70 1.63
N ARG A 358 -9.29 -16.92 1.98
CA ARG A 358 -10.18 -17.96 2.54
C ARG A 358 -11.28 -18.41 1.58
N GLY A 359 -11.07 -18.21 0.27
CA GLY A 359 -11.98 -18.66 -0.78
C GLY A 359 -13.28 -17.87 -0.87
N GLN A 360 -13.36 -16.69 -0.24
CA GLN A 360 -14.57 -15.87 -0.25
C GLN A 360 -14.57 -14.91 -1.44
N SER A 361 -15.68 -14.77 -2.16
CA SER A 361 -15.79 -13.75 -3.21
C SER A 361 -15.91 -12.34 -2.61
N LEU A 362 -15.62 -11.31 -3.42
CA LEU A 362 -15.89 -9.92 -3.03
C LEU A 362 -17.34 -9.72 -2.57
N ALA A 363 -18.31 -10.32 -3.28
CA ALA A 363 -19.72 -10.29 -2.90
C ALA A 363 -19.97 -10.80 -1.48
N GLN A 364 -19.39 -11.96 -1.13
CA GLN A 364 -19.55 -12.54 0.21
C GLN A 364 -18.97 -11.65 1.31
N HIS A 365 -17.87 -10.94 1.01
CA HIS A 365 -17.28 -9.99 1.94
C HIS A 365 -18.19 -8.77 2.16
N VAL A 366 -18.75 -8.24 1.07
CA VAL A 366 -19.70 -7.12 1.11
C VAL A 366 -20.95 -7.53 1.90
N GLU A 367 -21.57 -8.66 1.58
CA GLU A 367 -22.75 -9.19 2.30
C GLU A 367 -22.51 -9.31 3.80
N ARG A 368 -21.33 -9.80 4.21
CA ARG A 368 -20.96 -9.90 5.63
C ARG A 368 -20.90 -8.54 6.31
N LEU A 369 -20.33 -7.52 5.68
CA LEU A 369 -20.26 -6.17 6.24
C LEU A 369 -21.65 -5.52 6.32
N LEU A 370 -22.50 -5.73 5.31
CA LEU A 370 -23.88 -5.23 5.30
C LEU A 370 -24.71 -5.86 6.43
N MET A 371 -24.53 -7.15 6.72
CA MET A 371 -25.16 -7.81 7.87
C MET A 371 -24.70 -7.27 9.23
N LEU A 372 -23.49 -6.71 9.32
CA LEU A 372 -23.01 -6.06 10.55
C LEU A 372 -23.66 -4.67 10.73
N SER A 373 -23.85 -3.93 9.63
CA SER A 373 -24.53 -2.63 9.61
C SER A 373 -25.99 -2.73 10.10
N THR A 374 -26.73 -3.72 9.60
CA THR A 374 -28.14 -3.91 9.98
C THR A 374 -28.33 -4.30 11.46
N LYS A 375 -27.38 -5.03 12.04
CA LYS A 375 -27.38 -5.39 13.47
C LYS A 375 -27.01 -4.24 14.42
N GLN A 376 -26.38 -3.17 13.92
CA GLN A 376 -26.08 -1.97 14.71
C GLN A 376 -27.18 -0.91 14.64
N SER A 377 -28.11 -1.07 13.69
CA SER A 377 -29.19 -0.11 13.39
C SER A 377 -30.53 -0.48 14.03
N GLY A 378 -30.63 -1.65 14.64
CA GLY A 378 -31.78 -2.13 15.42
C GLY A 378 -31.35 -2.51 16.81
#